data_AF-A0A0S7YFD8-F1
#
_entry.id   AF-A0A0S7YFD8-F1
#
_cell.length_a   1.000
_cell.length_b   1.000
_cell.length_c   1.000
_cell.angle_alpha   90.00
_cell.angle_beta   90.00
_cell.angle_gamma   90.00
#
_symmetry.space_group_name_H-M   'P 1'
#
loop_
_entity.id
_entity.type
_entity.pdbx_description
1 polymer ?
#
loop_
_entity_poly.entity_id
_entity_poly.type
_entity_poly.pdbx_seq_one_letter_code
_entity_poly.pdbx_strand_id
1 'polypeptide(L)'
;MPETKEKKLGFDINTEEMAQAGLHFGHKISKIHPKMIPYLAGVRNTIHIIDLEKIKEKLEEALKFIQQLVLDNKILLIIGTKVQVKSLVEAFAQELALPYVTERWLGGTFTNFEIMKKRIAYFKELEKKK
;
A
#
# COMPACT_ATOMS: atom_id res chain seq x y z
N MET A 1 24.78 29.21 -20.27
CA MET A 1 23.73 28.17 -20.30
C MET A 1 24.04 27.20 -19.17
N PRO A 2 23.36 27.27 -18.03
CA PRO A 2 23.56 26.29 -16.98
C PRO A 2 22.80 25.01 -17.32
N GLU A 3 23.51 23.91 -17.13
CA GLU A 3 23.22 22.55 -17.52
C GLU A 3 21.85 22.07 -17.02
N THR A 4 21.10 21.47 -17.94
CA THR A 4 19.91 20.68 -17.66
C THR A 4 20.35 19.51 -16.77
N LYS A 5 20.23 19.66 -15.45
CA LYS A 5 20.34 18.54 -14.53
C LYS A 5 19.21 17.58 -14.88
N GLU A 6 19.52 16.53 -15.63
CA GLU A 6 18.73 15.30 -15.64
C GLU A 6 18.65 14.83 -14.18
N LYS A 7 17.60 15.25 -13.47
CA LYS A 7 17.23 14.62 -12.22
C LYS A 7 17.00 13.15 -12.56
N LYS A 8 17.95 12.28 -12.21
CA LYS A 8 17.68 10.86 -12.12
C LYS A 8 16.40 10.73 -11.29
N LEU A 9 15.35 10.20 -11.91
CA LEU A 9 14.07 9.91 -11.29
C LEU A 9 14.22 8.68 -10.36
N GLY A 10 15.22 8.73 -9.48
CA GLY A 10 15.41 7.76 -8.42
C GLY A 10 14.58 8.20 -7.24
N PHE A 11 13.76 7.30 -6.70
CA PHE A 11 13.14 7.52 -5.41
C PHE A 11 14.26 7.59 -4.36
N ASP A 12 14.38 8.72 -3.67
CA ASP A 12 15.39 8.91 -2.63
C ASP A 12 14.97 8.12 -1.39
N ILE A 13 15.41 6.87 -1.31
CA ILE A 13 15.08 5.94 -0.23
C ILE A 13 16.33 5.76 0.63
N ASN A 14 16.35 6.41 1.80
CA ASN A 14 17.42 6.28 2.78
C ASN A 14 17.11 5.17 3.80
N THR A 15 18.02 4.21 3.93
CA THR A 15 17.92 3.11 4.92
C THR A 15 18.01 3.61 6.36
N GLU A 16 18.68 4.74 6.63
CA GLU A 16 18.76 5.33 7.96
C GLU A 16 17.38 5.85 8.43
N GLU A 17 16.67 6.56 7.56
CA GLU A 17 15.31 7.04 7.85
C GLU A 17 14.36 5.87 8.05
N MET A 18 14.50 4.81 7.25
CA MET A 18 13.70 3.59 7.42
C MET A 18 13.95 2.91 8.77
N ALA A 19 15.21 2.89 9.23
CA ALA A 19 15.57 2.34 10.52
C ALA A 19 14.98 3.17 11.67
N GLN A 20 15.05 4.50 11.58
CA GLN A 20 14.47 5.43 12.56
C GLN A 20 12.94 5.32 12.64
N ALA A 21 12.27 5.15 11.50
CA ALA A 21 10.83 4.92 11.42
C ALA A 21 10.41 3.50 11.87
N GLY A 22 11.37 2.60 12.15
CA GLY A 22 11.09 1.27 12.69
C GLY A 22 10.57 0.26 11.67
N LEU A 23 10.83 0.46 10.37
CA LEU A 23 10.33 -0.44 9.30
C LEU A 23 10.93 -1.85 9.33
N HIS A 24 12.04 -2.04 10.05
CA HIS A 24 12.71 -3.33 10.19
C HIS A 24 12.03 -4.27 11.19
N PHE A 25 11.07 -3.79 11.99
CA PHE A 25 10.38 -4.63 12.96
C PHE A 25 9.30 -5.50 12.31
N GLY A 26 9.50 -6.81 12.35
CA GLY A 26 8.56 -7.81 11.88
C GLY A 26 7.63 -8.33 12.99
N HIS A 27 7.10 -9.54 12.76
CA HIS A 27 6.23 -10.22 13.71
C HIS A 27 7.03 -11.14 14.67
N LYS A 28 6.35 -11.65 15.70
CA LYS A 28 6.89 -12.69 16.59
C LYS A 28 7.24 -13.96 15.82
N ILE A 29 8.22 -14.73 16.31
CA ILE A 29 8.70 -15.98 15.68
C ILE A 29 7.56 -16.95 15.33
N SER A 30 6.57 -17.10 16.20
CA SER A 30 5.47 -18.05 16.00
C SER A 30 4.48 -17.68 14.89
N LYS A 31 4.51 -16.45 14.38
CA LYS A 31 3.52 -15.92 13.43
C LYS A 31 4.10 -15.69 12.03
N ILE A 32 5.22 -16.32 11.69
CA ILE A 32 5.87 -16.16 10.39
C ILE A 32 5.38 -17.18 9.36
N HIS A 33 5.28 -16.73 8.11
CA HIS A 33 5.10 -17.62 6.96
C HIS A 33 6.48 -18.07 6.41
N PRO A 34 6.73 -19.37 6.15
CA PRO A 34 8.06 -19.86 5.74
C PRO A 34 8.68 -19.17 4.52
N LYS A 35 7.87 -18.74 3.56
CA LYS A 35 8.34 -17.98 2.39
C LYS A 35 8.95 -16.60 2.72
N MET A 36 8.80 -16.11 3.96
CA MET A 36 9.40 -14.85 4.41
C MET A 36 10.86 -15.00 4.83
N ILE A 37 11.35 -16.21 5.11
CA ILE A 37 12.74 -16.49 5.52
C ILE A 37 13.80 -15.74 4.68
N PRO A 38 13.76 -15.72 3.33
CA PRO A 38 14.76 -15.02 2.54
C PRO A 38 14.79 -13.50 2.75
N TYR A 39 13.71 -12.90 3.27
CA TYR A 39 13.59 -11.45 3.50
C TYR A 39 13.99 -11.02 4.93
N LEU A 40 14.35 -11.98 5.79
CA LEU A 40 14.73 -11.70 7.17
C LEU A 40 16.23 -11.51 7.30
N ALA A 41 16.63 -10.54 8.12
CA ALA A 41 18.01 -10.36 8.55
C ALA A 41 18.34 -11.23 9.77
N GLY A 42 17.35 -11.47 10.65
CA GLY A 42 17.55 -12.28 11.85
C GLY A 42 16.41 -12.20 12.85
N VAL A 43 16.71 -12.53 14.11
CA VAL A 43 15.75 -12.51 15.22
C VAL A 43 16.39 -11.80 16.41
N ARG A 44 15.65 -10.86 17.02
CA ARG A 44 16.07 -10.17 18.25
C ARG A 44 14.89 -10.14 19.22
N ASN A 45 15.11 -10.53 20.47
CA ASN A 45 14.09 -10.50 21.52
C ASN A 45 12.75 -11.12 21.08
N THR A 46 12.79 -12.26 20.40
CA THR A 46 11.63 -12.99 19.85
C THR A 46 10.85 -12.32 18.71
N ILE A 47 11.36 -11.23 18.16
CA ILE A 47 10.81 -10.52 17.00
C ILE A 47 11.72 -10.74 15.79
N HIS A 48 11.13 -11.01 14.64
CA HIS A 48 11.86 -11.05 13.38
C HIS A 48 12.29 -9.67 12.94
N ILE A 49 13.55 -9.54 12.51
CA ILE A 49 14.06 -8.33 11.88
C ILE A 49 14.03 -8.55 10.38
N ILE A 50 13.36 -7.64 9.67
CA ILE A 50 13.30 -7.62 8.21
C ILE A 50 14.52 -6.87 7.68
N ASP A 51 15.09 -7.37 6.60
CA ASP A 51 16.24 -6.80 5.93
C ASP A 51 15.87 -5.48 5.21
N LEU A 52 16.49 -4.37 5.62
CA LEU A 52 16.21 -3.03 5.10
C LEU A 52 16.68 -2.86 3.64
N GLU A 53 17.76 -3.53 3.24
CA GLU A 53 18.24 -3.45 1.84
C GLU A 53 17.22 -4.09 0.90
N LYS A 54 16.66 -5.24 1.30
CA LYS A 54 15.59 -5.91 0.56
C LYS A 54 14.30 -5.11 0.54
N ILE A 55 13.94 -4.43 1.64
CA ILE A 55 12.80 -3.50 1.66
C ILE A 55 13.02 -2.39 0.63
N LYS A 56 14.22 -1.79 0.60
CA LYS A 56 14.55 -0.72 -0.35
C LYS A 56 14.44 -1.19 -1.80
N GLU A 57 15.02 -2.33 -2.14
CA GLU A 57 14.95 -2.89 -3.49
C GLU A 57 13.50 -3.14 -3.93
N LYS A 58 12.71 -3.80 -3.07
CA LYS A 58 11.31 -4.13 -3.37
C LYS A 58 10.40 -2.90 -3.40
N LEU A 59 10.69 -1.89 -2.58
CA LEU A 59 9.97 -0.62 -2.59
C LEU A 59 10.23 0.13 -3.90
N GLU A 60 11.48 0.15 -4.38
CA GLU A 60 11.82 0.77 -5.65
C GLU A 60 11.13 0.06 -6.85
N GLU A 61 11.10 -1.27 -6.85
CA GLU A 61 10.35 -2.07 -7.83
C GLU A 61 8.86 -1.73 -7.82
N ALA A 62 8.24 -1.68 -6.63
CA ALA A 62 6.83 -1.34 -6.47
C ALA A 62 6.51 0.09 -6.94
N LEU A 63 7.37 1.06 -6.63
CA LEU A 63 7.18 2.46 -7.03
C LEU A 63 7.29 2.62 -8.56
N LYS A 64 8.23 1.93 -9.20
CA LYS A 64 8.33 1.88 -10.67
C LYS A 64 7.07 1.28 -11.29
N PHE A 65 6.55 0.20 -10.71
CA PHE A 65 5.31 -0.41 -11.19
C PHE A 65 4.10 0.52 -11.05
N ILE A 66 3.94 1.18 -9.90
CA ILE A 66 2.88 2.17 -9.69
C ILE A 66 3.01 3.32 -10.69
N GLN A 67 4.22 3.82 -10.92
CA GLN A 67 4.45 4.88 -11.90
C GLN A 67 3.99 4.47 -13.30
N GLN A 68 4.27 3.24 -13.73
CA GLN A 68 3.79 2.71 -15.01
C GLN A 68 2.26 2.65 -15.06
N LEU A 69 1.59 2.19 -13.98
CA LEU A 69 0.12 2.15 -13.94
C LEU A 69 -0.52 3.54 -14.05
N VAL A 70 0.09 4.54 -13.42
CA VAL A 70 -0.38 5.93 -13.50
C VAL A 70 -0.18 6.50 -14.91
N LEU A 71 0.95 6.22 -15.56
CA LEU A 71 1.19 6.60 -16.96
C LEU A 71 0.18 5.96 -17.92
N ASP A 72 -0.23 4.73 -17.64
CA ASP A 72 -1.28 4.01 -18.38
C ASP A 72 -2.71 4.52 -18.08
N ASN A 73 -2.88 5.56 -17.26
CA ASN A 73 -4.18 6.07 -16.78
C ASN A 73 -5.07 4.98 -16.13
N LYS A 74 -4.45 4.01 -15.44
CA LYS A 74 -5.19 2.98 -14.70
C LYS A 74 -5.71 3.52 -13.36
N ILE A 75 -6.83 2.96 -12.91
CA ILE A 75 -7.42 3.32 -11.62
C ILE A 75 -6.75 2.51 -10.50
N LEU A 76 -6.21 3.21 -9.50
CA LEU A 76 -5.60 2.61 -8.31
C LEU A 76 -6.60 2.59 -7.15
N LEU A 77 -6.81 1.42 -6.54
CA LEU A 77 -7.67 1.25 -5.36
C LEU A 77 -6.80 1.04 -4.12
N ILE A 78 -6.93 1.92 -3.12
CA ILE A 78 -6.20 1.80 -1.86
C ILE A 78 -7.06 1.09 -0.82
N ILE A 79 -6.51 0.08 -0.15
CA ILE A 79 -7.24 -0.75 0.83
C ILE A 79 -6.49 -0.75 2.15
N GLY A 80 -7.15 -0.34 3.22
CA GLY A 80 -6.57 -0.32 4.56
C GLY A 80 -7.64 -0.42 5.64
N THR A 81 -7.93 -1.64 6.08
CA THR A 81 -9.04 -1.92 7.00
C THR A 81 -8.62 -1.92 8.48
N LYS A 82 -7.33 -1.80 8.78
CA LYS A 82 -6.83 -1.76 10.16
C LYS A 82 -7.09 -0.38 10.76
N VAL A 83 -7.49 -0.34 12.03
CA VAL A 83 -7.76 0.90 12.77
C VAL A 83 -6.59 1.90 12.70
N GLN A 84 -5.35 1.39 12.80
CA GLN A 84 -4.12 2.20 12.76
C GLN A 84 -3.85 2.85 11.39
N VAL A 85 -4.34 2.28 10.30
CA VAL A 85 -4.07 2.78 8.93
C VAL A 85 -5.27 3.50 8.33
N LYS A 86 -6.43 3.41 8.97
CA LYS A 86 -7.71 3.88 8.45
C LYS A 86 -7.68 5.36 8.08
N SER A 87 -7.31 6.20 9.04
CA SER A 87 -7.24 7.65 8.85
C SER A 87 -6.16 8.06 7.85
N LEU A 88 -5.04 7.33 7.79
CA LEU A 88 -3.96 7.60 6.84
C LEU A 88 -4.39 7.30 5.41
N VAL A 89 -5.04 6.14 5.18
CA VAL A 89 -5.53 5.74 3.87
C VAL A 89 -6.62 6.67 3.37
N GLU A 90 -7.54 7.08 4.24
CA GLU A 90 -8.60 8.02 3.90
C GLU A 90 -8.03 9.38 3.47
N ALA A 91 -7.15 9.98 4.28
CA ALA A 91 -6.52 11.26 3.96
C ALA A 91 -5.76 11.21 2.63
N PHE A 92 -4.93 10.18 2.44
CA PHE A 92 -4.14 9.99 1.23
C PHE A 92 -5.02 9.82 -0.03
N ALA A 93 -6.08 9.02 0.06
CA ALA A 93 -6.97 8.78 -1.06
C ALA A 93 -7.82 10.01 -1.41
N GLN A 94 -8.23 10.80 -0.41
CA GLN A 94 -8.94 12.06 -0.63
C GLN A 94 -8.05 13.11 -1.30
N GLU A 95 -6.79 13.24 -0.87
CA GLU A 95 -5.82 14.18 -1.45
C GLU A 95 -5.55 13.88 -2.94
N LEU A 96 -5.43 12.60 -3.28
CA LEU A 96 -5.14 12.14 -4.64
C LEU A 96 -6.38 11.82 -5.48
N ALA A 97 -7.59 12.04 -4.95
CA ALA A 97 -8.86 11.66 -5.57
C ALA A 97 -8.93 10.20 -6.05
N LEU A 98 -8.29 9.29 -5.31
CA LEU A 98 -8.27 7.86 -5.60
C LEU A 98 -9.40 7.13 -4.87
N PRO A 99 -9.99 6.07 -5.45
CA PRO A 99 -10.93 5.22 -4.74
C PRO A 99 -10.22 4.48 -3.59
N TYR A 100 -10.91 4.29 -2.46
CA TYR A 100 -10.37 3.61 -1.29
C TYR A 100 -11.40 2.77 -0.53
N VAL A 101 -10.91 1.81 0.28
CA VAL A 101 -11.70 1.04 1.24
C VAL A 101 -10.99 0.98 2.59
N THR A 102 -11.61 1.63 3.57
CA THR A 102 -11.12 1.74 4.96
C THR A 102 -11.92 0.90 5.96
N GLU A 103 -13.14 0.52 5.59
CA GLU A 103 -14.03 -0.32 6.39
C GLU A 103 -13.90 -1.79 5.97
N ARG A 104 -14.95 -2.57 6.22
CA ARG A 104 -15.03 -3.97 5.80
C ARG A 104 -14.90 -4.10 4.28
N TRP A 105 -13.86 -4.80 3.85
CA TRP A 105 -13.74 -5.28 2.47
C TRP A 105 -14.79 -6.37 2.21
N LEU A 106 -15.72 -6.10 1.29
CA LEU A 106 -16.75 -7.05 0.91
C LEU A 106 -16.17 -8.09 -0.06
N GLY A 107 -16.26 -9.36 0.31
CA GLY A 107 -15.91 -10.46 -0.58
C GLY A 107 -16.74 -10.39 -1.87
N GLY A 108 -16.09 -10.55 -3.02
CA GLY A 108 -16.76 -10.41 -4.32
C GLY A 108 -16.71 -9.01 -4.94
N THR A 109 -16.03 -8.04 -4.31
CA THR A 109 -15.91 -6.67 -4.87
C THR A 109 -15.34 -6.66 -6.29
N PHE A 110 -14.31 -7.47 -6.56
CA PHE A 110 -13.75 -7.59 -7.91
C PHE A 110 -14.40 -8.68 -8.76
N THR A 111 -14.70 -9.84 -8.16
CA THR A 111 -15.16 -11.01 -8.92
C THR A 111 -16.66 -10.98 -9.23
N ASN A 112 -17.46 -10.27 -8.44
CA ASN A 112 -18.91 -10.15 -8.60
C ASN A 112 -19.34 -8.68 -8.78
N PHE A 113 -18.64 -7.97 -9.66
CA PHE A 113 -18.83 -6.53 -9.84
C PHE A 113 -20.24 -6.16 -10.32
N GLU A 114 -20.89 -7.01 -11.13
CA GLU A 114 -22.24 -6.73 -11.64
C GLU A 114 -23.27 -6.62 -10.51
N ILE A 115 -23.23 -7.55 -9.54
CA ILE A 115 -24.13 -7.52 -8.39
C ILE A 115 -23.79 -6.36 -7.46
N MET A 116 -22.50 -6.07 -7.27
CA MET A 116 -22.05 -4.92 -6.47
C MET A 116 -22.56 -3.60 -7.07
N LYS A 117 -22.50 -3.45 -8.39
CA LYS A 117 -23.05 -2.30 -9.10
C LYS A 117 -24.56 -2.16 -8.90
N LYS A 118 -25.32 -3.26 -8.98
CA LYS A 118 -26.77 -3.27 -8.69
C LYS A 118 -27.07 -2.84 -7.26
N ARG A 119 -26.29 -3.31 -6.29
CA ARG A 119 -26.41 -2.91 -4.87
C ARG A 119 -26.12 -1.43 -4.64
N ILE A 120 -25.09 -0.89 -5.30
CA ILE A 120 -24.75 0.54 -5.23
C ILE A 120 -25.87 1.39 -5.85
N ALA A 121 -26.43 0.97 -6.98
CA ALA A 121 -27.55 1.67 -7.61
C ALA A 121 -28.77 1.72 -6.66
N TYR A 122 -29.13 0.57 -6.09
CA TYR A 122 -30.21 0.48 -5.10
C TYR A 122 -29.96 1.35 -3.86
N PHE A 123 -28.72 1.39 -3.35
CA PHE A 123 -28.35 2.27 -2.25
C PHE A 123 -28.57 3.75 -2.59
N LYS A 124 -28.14 4.20 -3.78
CA LYS A 124 -28.37 5.57 -4.25
C LYS A 124 -29.86 5.90 -4.43
N GLU A 125 -30.69 4.93 -4.81
CA GLU A 125 -32.15 5.12 -4.85
C GLU A 125 -32.75 5.31 -3.46
N LEU A 126 -32.27 4.56 -2.46
CA LEU A 126 -32.70 4.71 -1.07
C LEU A 126 -32.28 6.05 -0.48
N GLU A 127 -31.07 6.53 -0.76
CA GLU A 127 -30.61 7.86 -0.32
C GLU A 127 -31.48 8.98 -0.89
N LYS A 128 -31.94 8.87 -2.15
CA LYS A 128 -32.80 9.89 -2.79
C LYS A 128 -34.23 9.93 -2.27
N LYS A 129 -34.73 8.82 -1.72
CA LYS A 129 -36.08 8.73 -1.14
C LYS A 129 -36.15 9.28 0.29
N LYS A 130 -34.99 9.58 0.88
CA LYS A 130 -34.83 10.14 2.21
C LYS A 130 -34.81 11.67 2.13
#